data_AF-A0AAU6GN05-F1
#
_entry.id   AF-A0AAU6GN05-F1
#
_cell.length_a   1.000
_cell.length_b   1.000
_cell.length_c   1.000
_cell.angle_alpha   90.00
_cell.angle_beta   90.00
_cell.angle_gamma   90.00
#
_symmetry.space_group_name_H-M   'P 1'
#
loop_
_entity.id
_entity.type
_entity.pdbx_description
1 polymer ?
#
loop_
_entity_poly.entity_id
_entity_poly.type
_entity_poly.pdbx_seq_one_letter_code
_entity_poly.pdbx_strand_id
1 'polypeptide(L)'
;MASRPTLDDAQSAARELLVMAARDATGEEMAAVLVRLGGSTRKGQVDANLLLAEVFAGILEDECPVIWCTTEGVPDVHALAEIAHDPGEAHRYVALKVADGQELSLAEAKARIARRSSATDLSMLYLRYRRLDPEQLAAFIDDASKQTPVMADHVWGSLWVACATVRAMAAYRAAIEAID
;
A
#
# COMPACT_ATOMS: atom_id res chain seq x y z
N MET A 1 21.07 15.98 -13.00
CA MET A 1 20.96 15.34 -11.67
C MET A 1 19.48 15.31 -11.33
N ALA A 2 18.87 14.15 -11.12
CA ALA A 2 17.49 14.08 -10.65
C ALA A 2 17.45 14.61 -9.21
N SER A 3 16.54 15.53 -8.92
CA SER A 3 16.32 16.03 -7.55
C SER A 3 15.81 14.88 -6.67
N ARG A 4 16.20 14.86 -5.40
CA ARG A 4 15.62 13.93 -4.42
C ARG A 4 14.15 14.32 -4.19
N PRO A 5 13.20 13.35 -4.15
CA PRO A 5 11.82 13.66 -3.81
C PRO A 5 11.69 14.30 -2.43
N THR A 6 10.75 15.22 -2.29
CA THR A 6 10.36 15.83 -1.02
C THR A 6 9.13 15.13 -0.44
N LEU A 7 8.84 15.41 0.84
CA LEU A 7 7.61 14.92 1.48
C LEU A 7 6.35 15.48 0.78
N ASP A 8 6.38 16.74 0.34
CA ASP A 8 5.28 17.37 -0.37
C ASP A 8 5.01 16.68 -1.72
N ASP A 9 6.08 16.30 -2.44
CA ASP A 9 5.97 15.52 -3.68
C ASP A 9 5.30 14.17 -3.41
N ALA A 10 5.69 13.49 -2.33
CA ALA A 10 5.12 12.22 -1.93
C ALA A 10 3.66 12.34 -1.48
N GLN A 11 3.29 13.41 -0.77
CA GLN A 11 1.90 13.69 -0.40
C GLN A 11 1.02 13.92 -1.62
N SER A 12 1.51 14.68 -2.60
CA SER A 12 0.80 14.88 -3.87
C SER A 12 0.62 13.56 -4.62
N ALA A 13 1.68 12.76 -4.71
CA ALA A 13 1.63 11.44 -5.35
C ALA A 13 0.68 10.47 -4.63
N ALA A 14 0.70 10.42 -3.29
CA ALA A 14 -0.17 9.55 -2.51
C ALA A 14 -1.66 9.89 -2.70
N ARG A 15 -2.01 11.18 -2.76
CA ARG A 15 -3.38 11.63 -3.06
C ARG A 15 -3.82 11.19 -4.45
N GLU A 16 -2.97 11.36 -5.44
CA GLU A 16 -3.23 10.93 -6.82
C GLU A 16 -3.43 9.42 -6.90
N LEU A 17 -2.57 8.63 -6.23
CA LEU A 17 -2.69 7.17 -6.15
C LEU A 17 -3.99 6.71 -5.46
N LEU A 18 -4.47 7.42 -4.44
CA LEU A 18 -5.75 7.09 -3.78
C LEU A 18 -6.97 7.45 -4.65
N VAL A 19 -6.91 8.55 -5.41
CA VAL A 19 -7.93 8.89 -6.41
C VAL A 19 -7.94 7.85 -7.53
N MET A 20 -6.76 7.42 -7.98
CA MET A 20 -6.59 6.36 -8.97
C MET A 20 -7.18 5.03 -8.50
N ALA A 21 -6.98 4.67 -7.23
CA ALA A 21 -7.58 3.47 -6.62
C ALA A 21 -9.12 3.52 -6.66
N ALA A 22 -9.72 4.66 -6.35
CA ALA A 22 -11.17 4.81 -6.32
C ALA A 22 -11.85 4.76 -7.70
N ARG A 23 -11.09 4.90 -8.79
CA ARG A 23 -11.60 4.90 -10.18
C ARG A 23 -11.11 3.70 -11.01
N ASP A 24 -10.50 2.70 -10.37
CA ASP A 24 -9.91 1.53 -11.03
C ASP A 24 -8.89 1.88 -12.13
N ALA A 25 -7.97 2.82 -11.82
CA ALA A 25 -6.93 3.24 -12.77
C ALA A 25 -5.99 2.08 -13.15
N THR A 26 -5.39 2.18 -14.33
CA THR A 26 -4.49 1.16 -14.86
C THR A 26 -3.13 1.15 -14.14
N GLY A 27 -2.44 0.01 -14.19
CA GLY A 27 -1.08 -0.09 -13.64
C GLY A 27 -0.07 0.84 -14.32
N GLU A 28 -0.30 1.23 -15.57
CA GLU A 28 0.55 2.17 -16.32
C GLU A 28 0.42 3.60 -15.78
N GLU A 29 -0.81 4.04 -15.47
CA GLU A 29 -1.05 5.35 -14.85
C GLU A 29 -0.37 5.45 -13.48
N MET A 30 -0.48 4.41 -12.66
CA MET A 30 0.21 4.35 -11.37
C MET A 30 1.73 4.38 -11.53
N ALA A 31 2.27 3.62 -12.50
CA ALA A 31 3.70 3.61 -12.77
C ALA A 31 4.22 5.00 -13.18
N ALA A 32 3.44 5.77 -13.95
CA ALA A 32 3.81 7.13 -14.34
C ALA A 32 3.96 8.07 -13.12
N VAL A 33 3.09 7.94 -12.12
CA VAL A 33 3.19 8.70 -10.85
C VAL A 33 4.48 8.35 -10.11
N LEU A 34 4.78 7.06 -9.98
CA LEU A 34 5.98 6.58 -9.29
C LEU A 34 7.27 7.00 -10.00
N VAL A 35 7.28 6.94 -11.34
CA VAL A 35 8.42 7.42 -12.15
C VAL A 35 8.67 8.91 -11.93
N ARG A 36 7.61 9.73 -11.88
CA ARG A 36 7.69 11.17 -11.63
C ARG A 36 8.20 11.50 -10.22
N LEU A 37 7.79 10.73 -9.22
CA LEU A 37 8.19 10.96 -7.82
C LEU A 37 9.69 10.69 -7.61
N GLY A 38 10.25 9.69 -8.26
CA GLY A 38 11.67 9.35 -8.10
C GLY A 38 12.11 8.09 -8.82
N GLY A 39 11.21 7.48 -9.59
CA GLY A 39 11.38 6.14 -10.16
C GLY A 39 12.44 6.00 -11.25
N SER A 40 13.11 7.08 -11.65
CA SER A 40 14.12 7.07 -12.73
C SER A 40 15.48 6.48 -12.33
N THR A 41 15.75 6.30 -11.03
CA THR A 41 16.96 5.63 -10.53
C THR A 41 16.62 4.71 -9.36
N ARG A 42 17.43 3.66 -9.12
CA ARG A 42 17.22 2.75 -7.98
C ARG A 42 17.22 3.49 -6.63
N LYS A 43 18.12 4.45 -6.45
CA LYS A 43 18.18 5.27 -5.23
C LYS A 43 16.93 6.15 -5.09
N GLY A 44 16.49 6.78 -6.18
CA GLY A 44 15.27 7.59 -6.19
C GLY A 44 14.01 6.78 -5.94
N GLN A 45 13.94 5.53 -6.42
CA GLN A 45 12.85 4.60 -6.12
C GLN A 45 12.78 4.29 -4.63
N VAL A 46 13.90 3.92 -4.00
CA VAL A 46 13.94 3.63 -2.57
C VAL A 46 13.52 4.85 -1.74
N ASP A 47 14.07 6.03 -2.04
CA ASP A 47 13.70 7.28 -1.35
C ASP A 47 12.20 7.59 -1.53
N ALA A 48 11.66 7.46 -2.75
CA ALA A 48 10.25 7.69 -3.05
C ALA A 48 9.33 6.70 -2.30
N ASN A 49 9.69 5.42 -2.27
CA ASN A 49 8.93 4.37 -1.59
C ASN A 49 8.86 4.59 -0.08
N LEU A 50 9.97 5.00 0.54
CA LEU A 50 10.00 5.32 1.97
C LEU A 50 9.13 6.54 2.30
N LEU A 51 9.17 7.58 1.46
CA LEU A 51 8.29 8.74 1.63
C LEU A 51 6.81 8.38 1.42
N LEU A 52 6.48 7.50 0.47
CA LEU A 52 5.12 7.01 0.29
C LEU A 52 4.66 6.18 1.49
N ALA A 53 5.51 5.30 2.04
CA ALA A 53 5.19 4.53 3.24
C ALA A 53 4.89 5.46 4.42
N GLU A 54 5.69 6.50 4.62
CA GLU A 54 5.49 7.53 5.65
C GLU A 54 4.14 8.24 5.49
N VAL A 55 3.83 8.68 4.26
CA VAL A 55 2.58 9.40 3.97
C VAL A 55 1.36 8.49 4.13
N PHE A 56 1.39 7.27 3.59
CA PHE A 56 0.27 6.35 3.72
C PHE A 56 0.07 5.88 5.16
N ALA A 57 1.13 5.70 5.94
CA ALA A 57 1.00 5.42 7.36
C ALA A 57 0.28 6.55 8.10
N GLY A 58 0.68 7.81 7.86
CA GLY A 58 -0.01 8.97 8.46
C GLY A 58 -1.49 9.05 8.06
N ILE A 59 -1.80 8.88 6.77
CA ILE A 59 -3.20 8.84 6.28
C ILE A 59 -3.98 7.73 6.98
N LEU A 60 -3.39 6.53 7.07
CA LEU A 60 -4.05 5.38 7.68
C LEU A 60 -4.27 5.58 9.19
N GLU A 61 -3.29 6.15 9.90
CA GLU A 61 -3.40 6.44 11.33
C GLU A 61 -4.48 7.48 11.63
N ASP A 62 -4.65 8.47 10.75
CA ASP A 62 -5.64 9.53 10.89
C ASP A 62 -7.06 9.07 10.52
N GLU A 63 -7.20 8.25 9.47
CA GLU A 63 -8.49 7.87 8.89
C GLU A 63 -9.03 6.52 9.40
N CYS A 64 -8.18 5.62 9.91
CA CYS A 64 -8.59 4.27 10.28
C CYS A 64 -9.53 4.28 11.50
N PRO A 65 -10.76 3.74 11.39
CA PRO A 65 -11.66 3.61 12.53
C PRO A 65 -11.06 2.69 13.61
N VAL A 66 -11.30 3.02 14.88
CA VAL A 66 -10.78 2.24 16.04
C VAL A 66 -11.15 0.76 15.98
N ILE A 67 -12.30 0.41 15.38
CA ILE A 67 -12.74 -0.99 15.20
C ILE A 67 -11.83 -1.82 14.28
N TRP A 68 -11.05 -1.14 13.43
CA TRP A 68 -10.08 -1.73 12.49
C TRP A 68 -8.64 -1.55 12.97
N CYS A 69 -8.45 -1.20 14.24
CA CYS A 69 -7.14 -1.16 14.88
C CYS A 69 -6.97 -2.38 15.78
N THR A 70 -5.72 -2.79 15.98
CA THR A 70 -5.33 -3.77 17.00
C THR A 70 -5.63 -3.23 18.41
N THR A 71 -5.51 -4.09 19.41
CA THR A 71 -5.64 -3.69 20.83
C THR A 71 -4.61 -2.64 21.27
N GLU A 72 -3.49 -2.51 20.56
CA GLU A 72 -2.47 -1.48 20.78
C GLU A 72 -2.78 -0.15 20.03
N GLY A 73 -3.92 -0.08 19.34
CA GLY A 73 -4.34 1.09 18.56
C GLY A 73 -3.61 1.25 17.22
N VAL A 74 -2.94 0.22 16.74
CA VAL A 74 -2.26 0.21 15.43
C VAL A 74 -3.28 -0.21 14.35
N PRO A 75 -3.40 0.46 13.18
CA PRO A 75 -4.26 0.00 12.10
C PRO A 75 -3.94 -1.45 11.70
N ASP A 76 -4.95 -2.32 11.67
CA ASP A 76 -4.80 -3.74 11.36
C ASP A 76 -4.80 -3.96 9.83
N VAL A 77 -3.60 -3.91 9.26
CA VAL A 77 -3.40 -4.07 7.81
C VAL A 77 -3.80 -5.47 7.34
N HIS A 78 -3.76 -6.51 8.20
CA HIS A 78 -4.25 -7.84 7.83
C HIS A 78 -5.76 -7.82 7.62
N ALA A 79 -6.50 -7.33 8.60
CA ALA A 79 -7.95 -7.22 8.49
C ALA A 79 -8.37 -6.36 7.30
N LEU A 80 -7.70 -5.22 7.08
CA LEU A 80 -7.98 -4.33 5.95
C LEU A 80 -7.62 -4.92 4.59
N ALA A 81 -6.55 -5.73 4.50
CA ALA A 81 -6.18 -6.44 3.28
C ALA A 81 -7.16 -7.59 2.97
N GLU A 82 -7.67 -8.27 3.99
CA GLU A 82 -8.70 -9.31 3.83
C GLU A 82 -10.02 -8.70 3.29
N ILE A 83 -10.44 -7.54 3.79
CA ILE A 83 -11.64 -6.83 3.28
C ILE A 83 -11.44 -6.38 1.83
N ALA A 84 -10.24 -5.93 1.49
CA ALA A 84 -9.90 -5.58 0.11
C ALA A 84 -10.00 -6.78 -0.84
N HIS A 85 -10.04 -8.01 -0.33
CA HIS A 85 -10.01 -9.23 -1.13
C HIS A 85 -11.30 -10.02 -0.98
N ASP A 86 -12.14 -9.94 -2.00
CA ASP A 86 -13.19 -10.93 -2.20
C ASP A 86 -12.53 -12.31 -2.45
N PRO A 87 -12.95 -13.41 -1.79
CA PRO A 87 -12.41 -14.76 -2.03
C PRO A 87 -12.40 -15.21 -3.50
N GLY A 88 -13.19 -14.57 -4.37
CA GLY A 88 -13.19 -14.79 -5.82
C GLY A 88 -12.09 -14.07 -6.61
N GLU A 89 -11.24 -13.24 -5.99
CA GLU A 89 -10.32 -12.31 -6.67
C GLU A 89 -9.15 -13.03 -7.34
N ALA A 90 -8.60 -14.11 -6.77
CA ALA A 90 -7.54 -14.89 -7.43
C ALA A 90 -8.02 -15.54 -8.73
N HIS A 91 -9.26 -16.03 -8.77
CA HIS A 91 -9.87 -16.60 -9.96
C HIS A 91 -10.26 -15.53 -10.98
N ARG A 92 -10.78 -14.37 -10.54
CA ARG A 92 -11.07 -13.22 -11.41
C ARG A 92 -9.83 -12.60 -12.00
N TYR A 93 -8.75 -12.46 -11.23
CA TYR A 93 -7.47 -11.91 -11.69
C TYR A 93 -6.80 -12.84 -12.71
N VAL A 94 -6.83 -14.16 -12.49
CA VAL A 94 -6.40 -15.15 -13.48
C VAL A 94 -7.29 -15.06 -14.74
N ALA A 95 -8.61 -14.97 -14.59
CA ALA A 95 -9.52 -14.84 -15.72
C ALA A 95 -9.28 -13.53 -16.52
N LEU A 96 -9.00 -12.42 -15.85
CA LEU A 96 -8.66 -11.13 -16.47
C LEU A 96 -7.33 -11.19 -17.23
N LYS A 97 -6.30 -11.82 -16.65
CA LYS A 97 -4.97 -11.91 -17.28
C LYS A 97 -4.92 -12.90 -18.44
N VAL A 98 -5.69 -13.98 -18.35
CA VAL A 98 -5.94 -14.89 -19.48
C VAL A 98 -6.72 -14.19 -20.58
N ALA A 99 -7.70 -13.34 -20.26
CA ALA A 99 -8.44 -12.53 -21.24
C ALA A 99 -7.54 -11.50 -21.96
N ASP A 100 -6.52 -10.96 -21.28
CA ASP A 100 -5.49 -10.07 -21.85
C ASP A 100 -4.36 -10.82 -22.60
N GLY A 101 -4.46 -12.14 -22.77
CA GLY A 101 -3.48 -12.94 -23.50
C GLY A 101 -2.16 -13.19 -22.76
N GLN A 102 -2.10 -12.96 -21.44
CA GLN A 102 -0.95 -13.29 -20.60
C GLN A 102 -1.16 -14.65 -19.93
N GLU A 103 -0.27 -15.61 -20.19
CA GLU A 103 -0.23 -16.89 -19.48
C GLU A 103 0.36 -16.69 -18.08
N LEU A 104 -0.50 -16.56 -17.08
CA LEU A 104 -0.12 -16.45 -15.68
C LEU A 104 -0.51 -17.74 -14.97
N SER A 105 0.47 -18.46 -14.45
CA SER A 105 0.24 -19.75 -13.79
C SER A 105 -0.36 -19.56 -12.40
N LEU A 106 -1.14 -20.54 -11.93
CA LEU A 106 -1.65 -20.57 -10.56
C LEU A 106 -0.52 -20.50 -9.51
N ALA A 107 0.67 -20.97 -9.85
CA ALA A 107 1.85 -20.89 -9.00
C ALA A 107 2.37 -19.45 -8.84
N GLU A 108 2.34 -18.64 -9.91
CA GLU A 108 2.69 -17.22 -9.85
C GLU A 108 1.63 -16.39 -9.12
N ALA A 109 0.34 -16.73 -9.28
CA ALA A 109 -0.73 -16.15 -8.47
C ALA A 109 -0.53 -16.45 -6.98
N LYS A 110 -0.22 -17.71 -6.62
CA LYS A 110 0.10 -18.10 -5.24
C LYS A 110 1.38 -17.46 -4.71
N ALA A 111 2.43 -17.34 -5.52
CA ALA A 111 3.66 -16.65 -5.14
C ALA A 111 3.43 -15.16 -4.90
N ARG A 112 2.53 -14.52 -5.66
CA ARG A 112 2.15 -13.13 -5.47
C ARG A 112 1.28 -12.94 -4.23
N ILE A 113 0.38 -13.87 -3.92
CA ILE A 113 -0.38 -13.91 -2.65
C ILE A 113 0.56 -14.10 -1.45
N ALA A 114 1.53 -15.02 -1.54
CA ALA A 114 2.52 -15.25 -0.48
C ALA A 114 3.42 -14.02 -0.25
N ARG A 115 3.86 -13.34 -1.32
CA ARG A 115 4.58 -12.06 -1.23
C ARG A 115 3.72 -10.95 -0.63
N ARG A 116 2.40 -10.99 -0.85
CA ARG A 116 1.43 -10.05 -0.25
C ARG A 116 1.28 -10.28 1.26
N SER A 117 1.20 -11.54 1.71
CA SER A 117 1.20 -11.85 3.15
C SER A 117 2.43 -11.27 3.85
N SER A 118 3.63 -11.45 3.27
CA SER A 118 4.85 -10.86 3.82
C SER A 118 4.88 -9.33 3.78
N ALA A 119 4.21 -8.72 2.80
CA ALA A 119 4.10 -7.26 2.72
C ALA A 119 3.21 -6.68 3.84
N THR A 120 2.13 -7.39 4.15
CA THR A 120 1.22 -7.04 5.24
C THR A 120 1.93 -7.18 6.60
N ASP A 121 2.66 -8.28 6.83
CA ASP A 121 3.44 -8.48 8.05
C ASP A 121 4.45 -7.35 8.28
N LEU A 122 5.17 -6.97 7.22
CA LEU A 122 6.14 -5.87 7.27
C LEU A 122 5.48 -4.51 7.52
N SER A 123 4.30 -4.28 6.96
CA SER A 123 3.55 -3.05 7.18
C SER A 123 3.02 -2.95 8.61
N MET A 124 2.58 -4.07 9.19
CA MET A 124 2.21 -4.15 10.60
C MET A 124 3.39 -3.84 11.52
N LEU A 125 4.56 -4.43 11.27
CA LEU A 125 5.78 -4.12 12.02
C LEU A 125 6.19 -2.65 11.87
N TYR A 126 6.11 -2.10 10.67
CA TYR A 126 6.41 -0.70 10.40
C TYR A 126 5.51 0.25 11.20
N LEU A 127 4.18 0.05 11.14
CA LEU A 127 3.22 0.87 11.90
C LEU A 127 3.40 0.70 13.42
N ARG A 128 3.71 -0.52 13.86
CA ARG A 128 3.97 -0.80 15.28
C ARG A 128 5.20 -0.06 15.79
N TYR A 129 6.34 -0.15 15.09
CA TYR A 129 7.54 0.59 15.47
C TYR A 129 7.30 2.09 15.41
N ARG A 130 6.67 2.59 14.34
CA ARG A 130 6.29 4.00 14.23
C ARG A 130 5.51 4.52 15.45
N ARG A 131 4.53 3.75 15.93
CA ARG A 131 3.63 4.19 17.01
C ARG A 131 4.18 3.93 18.40
N LEU A 132 4.77 2.75 18.63
CA LEU A 132 5.10 2.26 19.98
C LEU A 132 6.60 2.33 20.29
N ASP A 133 7.47 2.32 19.28
CA ASP A 133 8.92 2.31 19.47
C ASP A 133 9.65 3.06 18.33
N PRO A 134 9.54 4.41 18.30
CA PRO A 134 10.09 5.21 17.20
C PRO A 134 11.62 5.11 17.08
N GLU A 135 12.32 4.75 18.15
CA GLU A 135 13.77 4.56 18.15
C GLU A 135 14.16 3.35 17.29
N GLN A 136 13.35 2.28 17.30
CA GLN A 136 13.56 1.09 16.46
C GLN A 136 13.16 1.30 15.00
N LEU A 137 12.33 2.30 14.69
CA LEU A 137 11.87 2.55 13.31
C LEU A 137 13.04 2.83 12.37
N ALA A 138 14.03 3.61 12.82
CA ALA A 138 15.20 3.92 12.01
C ALA A 138 16.03 2.67 11.69
N ALA A 139 16.21 1.78 12.67
CA ALA A 139 16.90 0.50 12.48
C ALA A 139 16.12 -0.44 11.54
N PHE A 140 14.79 -0.50 11.69
CA PHE A 140 13.92 -1.27 10.80
C PHE A 140 14.02 -0.79 9.34
N ILE A 141 13.97 0.52 9.11
CA ILE A 141 14.11 1.11 7.77
C ILE A 141 15.49 0.82 7.19
N ASP A 142 16.55 0.98 7.99
CA ASP A 142 17.93 0.71 7.57
C ASP A 142 18.11 -0.77 7.19
N ASP A 143 17.64 -1.70 8.02
CA ASP A 143 17.67 -3.13 7.74
C ASP A 143 16.83 -3.49 6.51
N ALA A 144 15.62 -2.94 6.37
CA ALA A 144 14.78 -3.15 5.19
C ALA A 144 15.45 -2.64 3.91
N SER A 145 16.13 -1.49 3.99
CA SER A 145 16.84 -0.90 2.85
C SER A 145 18.06 -1.72 2.41
N LYS A 146 18.71 -2.43 3.35
CA LYS A 146 19.86 -3.31 3.08
C LYS A 146 19.45 -4.69 2.57
N GLN A 147 18.33 -5.23 3.06
CA GLN A 147 17.94 -6.61 2.80
C GLN A 147 17.25 -6.79 1.45
N THR A 148 16.35 -5.89 1.01
CA THR A 148 15.84 -5.89 -0.37
C THR A 148 15.09 -4.59 -0.72
N PRO A 149 15.33 -3.95 -1.89
CA PRO A 149 14.49 -2.83 -2.39
C PRO A 149 12.99 -3.15 -2.43
N VAL A 150 12.69 -4.44 -2.63
CA VAL A 150 11.36 -5.05 -2.63
C VAL A 150 10.61 -4.82 -1.30
N MET A 151 11.30 -4.66 -0.17
CA MET A 151 10.63 -4.39 1.11
C MET A 151 9.98 -3.01 1.15
N ALA A 152 10.66 -1.97 0.65
CA ALA A 152 10.10 -0.62 0.61
C ALA A 152 8.90 -0.57 -0.35
N ASP A 153 9.01 -1.21 -1.52
CA ASP A 153 7.90 -1.38 -2.47
C ASP A 153 6.68 -2.07 -1.83
N HIS A 154 6.93 -3.13 -1.06
CA HIS A 154 5.89 -3.92 -0.43
C HIS A 154 5.18 -3.18 0.71
N VAL A 155 5.91 -2.43 1.54
CA VAL A 155 5.33 -1.70 2.67
C VAL A 155 4.42 -0.58 2.19
N TRP A 156 4.89 0.32 1.30
CA TRP A 156 4.01 1.40 0.84
C TRP A 156 2.81 0.86 0.05
N GLY A 157 3.01 -0.19 -0.75
CA GLY A 157 1.93 -0.79 -1.53
C GLY A 157 0.84 -1.42 -0.66
N SER A 158 1.22 -2.08 0.44
CA SER A 158 0.27 -2.65 1.41
C SER A 158 -0.47 -1.57 2.20
N LEU A 159 0.24 -0.51 2.63
CA LEU A 159 -0.38 0.65 3.28
C LEU A 159 -1.33 1.42 2.35
N TRP A 160 -0.99 1.56 1.07
CA TRP A 160 -1.87 2.15 0.06
C TRP A 160 -3.17 1.37 -0.09
N VAL A 161 -3.11 0.03 -0.19
CA VAL A 161 -4.31 -0.82 -0.23
C VAL A 161 -5.16 -0.62 1.02
N ALA A 162 -4.55 -0.63 2.21
CA ALA A 162 -5.29 -0.41 3.46
C ALA A 162 -5.98 0.97 3.50
N CYS A 163 -5.29 2.04 3.07
CA CYS A 163 -5.88 3.38 2.95
C CYS A 163 -7.08 3.39 1.98
N ALA A 164 -6.92 2.76 0.82
CA ALA A 164 -8.00 2.66 -0.17
C ALA A 164 -9.22 1.92 0.40
N THR A 165 -9.00 0.82 1.13
CA THR A 165 -10.07 0.06 1.81
C THR A 165 -10.81 0.90 2.83
N VAL A 166 -10.09 1.60 3.72
CA VAL A 166 -10.69 2.48 4.74
C VAL A 166 -11.58 3.54 4.08
N ARG A 167 -11.11 4.20 3.01
CA ARG A 167 -11.89 5.20 2.29
C ARG A 167 -13.10 4.63 1.57
N ALA A 168 -12.98 3.44 0.96
CA ALA A 168 -14.10 2.76 0.33
C ALA A 168 -15.20 2.42 1.35
N MET A 169 -14.81 1.92 2.54
CA MET A 169 -15.76 1.65 3.63
C MET A 169 -16.44 2.93 4.14
N ALA A 170 -15.68 4.02 4.29
CA ALA A 170 -16.23 5.31 4.71
C ALA A 170 -17.26 5.85 3.70
N ALA A 171 -16.95 5.75 2.39
CA ALA A 171 -17.88 6.14 1.33
C ALA A 171 -19.15 5.28 1.31
N TYR A 172 -19.01 3.95 1.49
CA TYR A 172 -20.15 3.04 1.56
C TYR A 172 -21.05 3.35 2.75
N ARG A 173 -20.47 3.62 3.92
CA ARG A 173 -21.21 4.02 5.12
C ARG A 173 -21.96 5.33 4.90
N ALA A 174 -21.31 6.34 4.34
CA ALA A 174 -21.97 7.63 4.03
C ALA A 174 -23.13 7.46 3.04
N ALA A 175 -23.01 6.55 2.07
CA ALA A 175 -24.08 6.24 1.13
C ALA A 175 -25.29 5.58 1.80
N ILE A 176 -25.07 4.69 2.78
CA ILE A 176 -26.16 4.09 3.57
C ILE A 176 -26.85 5.15 4.41
N GLU A 177 -26.08 5.97 5.15
CA GLU A 177 -26.62 7.01 6.03
C GLU A 177 -27.42 8.09 5.27
N ALA A 178 -27.20 8.26 3.96
CA ALA A 178 -27.94 9.20 3.11
C ALA A 178 -29.30 8.66 2.62
N ILE A 179 -29.57 7.37 2.80
CA ILE A 179 -30.83 6.72 2.39
C ILE A 179 -31.85 6.71 3.55
N ASP A 180 -31.38 6.84 4.79
CA ASP A 180 -32.18 6.91 6.02
C ASP A 180 -32.64 8.35 6.35
#